data_AF-A0A2E2B302-F1
#
_entry.id   AF-A0A2E2B302-F1
#
_cell.length_a   1.000
_cell.length_b   1.000
_cell.length_c   1.000
_cell.angle_alpha   90.00
_cell.angle_beta   90.00
_cell.angle_gamma   90.00
#
_symmetry.space_group_name_H-M   'P 1'
#
loop_
_entity.id
_entity.type
_entity.pdbx_description
1 polymer ?
#
loop_
_entity_poly.entity_id
_entity_poly.type
_entity_poly.pdbx_seq_one_letter_code
_entity_poly.pdbx_strand_id
1 'polypeptide(L)'
;MSTAGKPSKISLRSDRDQISSNFNDLSFISVIVTDEEGRRIPDYHEMLSFEVSGIGELVAVANGNPTDMKSFTSPECKSYKGRSLIIVRSNGDTGEIIVKASGKGLEASQVVIPVL
;
A
#
# COMPACT_ATOMS: atom_id res chain seq x y z
N MET A 1 -21.42 11.64 6.06
CA MET A 1 -20.02 11.80 6.50
C MET A 1 -20.03 11.67 8.02
N SER A 2 -19.17 10.84 8.61
CA SER A 2 -19.10 10.63 10.07
C SER A 2 -17.67 10.90 10.54
N THR A 3 -17.52 11.44 11.74
CA THR A 3 -16.22 11.71 12.36
C THR A 3 -15.47 10.41 12.53
N ALA A 4 -14.20 10.35 12.09
CA ALA A 4 -13.38 9.17 12.28
C ALA A 4 -12.95 9.02 13.74
N GLY A 5 -12.83 7.78 14.21
CA GLY A 5 -12.29 7.45 15.52
C GLY A 5 -10.76 7.56 15.56
N LYS A 6 -10.14 6.85 16.51
CA LYS A 6 -8.68 6.76 16.59
C LYS A 6 -8.15 5.89 15.44
N PRO A 7 -6.94 6.18 14.91
CA PRO A 7 -6.27 5.28 13.97
C PRO A 7 -6.13 3.89 14.59
N SER A 8 -6.50 2.86 13.84
CA SER A 8 -6.44 1.48 14.34
C SER A 8 -5.95 0.47 13.32
N LYS A 9 -6.34 0.60 12.04
CA LYS A 9 -6.06 -0.42 11.02
C LYS A 9 -5.49 0.19 9.74
N ILE A 10 -4.80 -0.64 8.98
CA ILE A 10 -4.47 -0.37 7.57
C ILE A 10 -5.44 -1.16 6.70
N SER A 11 -6.03 -0.52 5.70
CA SER A 11 -6.77 -1.17 4.61
C SER A 11 -5.94 -1.11 3.34
N LEU A 12 -5.70 -2.28 2.75
CA LEU A 12 -5.09 -2.44 1.43
C LEU A 12 -6.16 -2.77 0.40
N ARG A 13 -6.11 -2.09 -0.75
CA ARG A 13 -6.97 -2.38 -1.89
C ARG A 13 -6.18 -2.25 -3.17
N SER A 14 -5.99 -3.35 -3.88
CA SER A 14 -5.48 -3.33 -5.24
C SER A 14 -6.54 -2.78 -6.19
N ASP A 15 -6.07 -2.10 -7.23
CA ASP A 15 -6.88 -1.69 -8.38
C ASP A 15 -7.31 -2.90 -9.23
N ARG A 16 -6.54 -3.97 -9.19
CA ARG A 16 -6.70 -5.20 -9.95
C ARG A 16 -6.63 -6.42 -9.05
N ASP A 17 -7.46 -7.41 -9.36
CA ASP A 17 -7.46 -8.70 -8.66
C ASP A 17 -6.37 -9.64 -9.17
N GLN A 18 -5.75 -9.35 -10.32
CA GLN A 18 -4.63 -10.10 -10.90
C GLN A 18 -3.88 -9.26 -11.95
N ILE A 19 -2.61 -9.61 -12.18
CA ILE A 19 -1.78 -9.05 -13.25
C ILE A 19 -1.15 -10.16 -14.10
N SER A 20 -0.59 -9.82 -15.25
CA SER A 20 0.22 -10.74 -16.06
C SER A 20 1.68 -10.76 -15.63
N SER A 21 2.39 -11.83 -15.98
CA SER A 21 3.84 -11.99 -15.82
C SER A 21 4.69 -11.03 -16.67
N ASN A 22 4.06 -10.13 -17.43
CA ASN A 22 4.75 -9.12 -18.23
C ASN A 22 5.34 -8.00 -17.34
N PHE A 23 6.60 -7.63 -17.55
CA PHE A 23 7.29 -6.55 -16.83
C PHE A 23 6.64 -5.16 -16.91
N ASN A 24 5.74 -4.96 -17.87
CA ASN A 24 4.98 -3.72 -18.03
C ASN A 24 3.65 -3.72 -17.28
N ASP A 25 3.26 -4.84 -16.68
CA ASP A 25 1.98 -4.95 -15.98
C ASP A 25 2.15 -4.62 -14.49
N LEU A 26 1.42 -3.59 -14.03
CA LEU A 26 1.53 -3.04 -12.69
C LEU A 26 0.22 -3.27 -11.92
N SER A 27 0.34 -3.47 -10.61
CA SER A 27 -0.79 -3.30 -9.68
C SER A 27 -0.55 -2.12 -8.76
N PHE A 28 -1.58 -1.30 -8.61
CA PHE A 28 -1.62 -0.12 -7.77
C PHE A 28 -2.45 -0.42 -6.52
N ILE A 29 -1.77 -0.48 -5.37
CA ILE A 29 -2.38 -0.86 -4.10
C ILE A 29 -2.55 0.39 -3.25
N SER A 30 -3.81 0.80 -3.09
CA SER A 30 -4.19 1.88 -2.19
C SER A 30 -4.00 1.45 -0.75
N VAL A 31 -3.27 2.25 0.01
CA VAL A 31 -3.07 2.08 1.46
C VAL A 31 -3.86 3.15 2.18
N ILE A 32 -4.80 2.76 3.02
CA ILE A 32 -5.68 3.68 3.73
C ILE A 32 -5.63 3.38 5.21
N VAL A 33 -5.31 4.39 6.02
CA VAL A 33 -5.39 4.26 7.49
C VAL A 33 -6.81 4.54 7.95
N THR A 34 -7.38 3.59 8.68
CA THR A 34 -8.76 3.63 9.15
C THR A 34 -8.86 3.49 10.66
N ASP A 35 -9.99 3.90 11.22
CA ASP A 35 -10.40 3.45 12.54
C ASP A 35 -10.91 2.00 12.52
N GLU A 36 -11.35 1.52 13.68
CA GLU A 36 -11.96 0.18 13.85
C GLU A 36 -13.19 -0.05 12.96
N GLU A 37 -13.93 1.00 12.62
CA GLU A 37 -15.15 0.95 11.81
C GLU A 37 -14.87 1.12 10.30
N GLY A 38 -13.58 1.18 9.90
CA GLY A 38 -13.18 1.33 8.50
C GLY A 38 -13.27 2.76 7.96
N ARG A 39 -13.50 3.77 8.81
CA ARG A 39 -13.50 5.18 8.38
C ARG A 39 -12.07 5.68 8.26
N ARG A 40 -11.73 6.27 7.11
CA ARG A 40 -10.40 6.86 6.87
C ARG A 40 -10.10 7.97 7.90
N ILE A 41 -8.88 7.96 8.42
CA ILE A 41 -8.32 9.02 9.27
C ILE A 41 -7.67 10.13 8.42
N PRO A 42 -8.29 11.32 8.25
CA PRO A 42 -7.79 12.35 7.33
C PRO A 42 -6.56 13.12 7.81
N ASP A 43 -6.19 13.01 9.07
CA ASP A 43 -5.10 13.70 9.75
C ASP A 43 -3.91 12.78 10.08
N TYR A 44 -3.95 11.53 9.62
CA TYR A 44 -2.83 10.60 9.78
C TYR A 44 -1.71 10.92 8.76
N HIS A 45 -0.52 11.27 9.27
CA HIS A 45 0.66 11.73 8.52
C HIS A 45 1.96 11.01 8.90
N GLU A 46 1.83 9.81 9.48
CA GLU A 46 2.96 9.04 10.02
C GLU A 46 3.56 8.08 8.98
N MET A 47 4.72 7.51 9.30
CA MET A 47 5.40 6.53 8.45
C MET A 47 4.62 5.21 8.37
N LEU A 48 4.48 4.69 7.15
CA LEU A 48 4.06 3.33 6.87
C LEU A 48 5.23 2.56 6.23
N SER A 49 5.37 1.30 6.59
CA SER A 49 6.40 0.39 6.09
C SER A 49 5.77 -0.73 5.28
N PHE A 50 6.45 -1.11 4.19
CA PHE A 50 5.93 -2.04 3.20
C PHE A 50 6.90 -3.19 2.97
N GLU A 51 6.36 -4.41 2.95
CA GLU A 51 7.09 -5.63 2.62
C GLU A 51 6.46 -6.22 1.36
N VAL A 52 7.25 -6.44 0.32
CA VAL A 52 6.85 -7.15 -0.90
C VAL A 52 7.61 -8.47 -0.94
N SER A 53 6.91 -9.56 -1.15
CA SER A 53 7.46 -10.92 -1.23
C SER A 53 6.76 -11.76 -2.29
N GLY A 54 7.31 -12.94 -2.59
CA GLY A 54 6.85 -13.77 -3.70
C GLY A 54 7.55 -13.41 -5.02
N ILE A 55 6.83 -13.56 -6.13
CA ILE A 55 7.35 -13.35 -7.50
C ILE A 55 7.15 -11.91 -8.00
N GLY A 56 7.37 -10.94 -7.11
CA GLY A 56 7.16 -9.54 -7.44
C GLY A 56 8.11 -8.61 -6.73
N GLU A 57 8.18 -7.40 -7.22
CA GLU A 57 9.03 -6.35 -6.68
C GLU A 57 8.29 -5.04 -6.46
N LEU A 58 8.80 -4.25 -5.52
CA LEU A 58 8.35 -2.88 -5.30
C LEU A 58 8.90 -1.98 -6.40
N VAL A 59 8.01 -1.41 -7.20
CA VAL A 59 8.40 -0.43 -8.23
C VAL A 59 8.48 0.96 -7.62
N ALA A 60 7.46 1.35 -6.86
CA ALA A 60 7.41 2.64 -6.22
C ALA A 60 6.39 2.71 -5.07
N VAL A 61 6.54 3.70 -4.21
CA VAL A 61 5.56 4.16 -3.22
C VAL A 61 5.28 5.64 -3.42
N ALA A 62 4.07 6.08 -3.10
CA ALA A 62 3.72 7.50 -3.15
C ALA A 62 2.65 7.83 -2.11
N ASN A 63 2.52 9.11 -1.74
CA ASN A 63 1.47 9.60 -0.85
C ASN A 63 0.67 10.78 -1.43
N GLY A 64 1.14 11.39 -2.52
CA GLY A 64 0.51 12.55 -3.13
C GLY A 64 0.73 13.87 -2.38
N ASN A 65 1.67 13.93 -1.43
CA ASN A 65 2.06 15.17 -0.78
C ASN A 65 3.04 15.96 -1.68
N PRO A 66 2.68 17.17 -2.17
CA PRO A 66 3.52 17.93 -3.10
C PRO A 66 4.83 18.44 -2.48
N THR A 67 4.98 18.39 -1.15
CA THR A 67 6.19 18.85 -0.44
C THR A 67 7.07 17.70 0.06
N ASP A 68 6.67 16.45 -0.14
CA ASP A 68 7.46 15.29 0.27
C ASP A 68 8.47 14.92 -0.84
N MET A 69 9.76 14.90 -0.49
CA MET A 69 10.87 14.61 -1.40
C MET A 69 11.52 13.24 -1.13
N LYS A 70 10.84 12.35 -0.37
CA LYS A 70 11.36 11.00 -0.15
C LYS A 70 11.47 10.20 -1.44
N SER A 71 12.42 9.25 -1.46
CA SER A 71 12.60 8.33 -2.58
C SER A 71 11.33 7.51 -2.80
N PHE A 72 10.88 7.44 -4.05
CA PHE A 72 9.76 6.59 -4.44
C PHE A 72 10.10 5.10 -4.36
N THR A 73 11.38 4.71 -4.38
CA THR A 73 11.77 3.29 -4.31
C THR A 73 12.03 2.79 -2.88
N SER A 74 11.81 3.64 -1.87
CA SER A 74 11.95 3.25 -0.48
C SER A 74 10.81 2.30 -0.08
N PRO A 75 11.06 1.23 0.72
CA PRO A 75 10.01 0.34 1.24
C PRO A 75 9.19 0.99 2.37
N GLU A 76 9.11 2.32 2.39
CA GLU A 76 8.38 3.09 3.39
C GLU A 76 7.99 4.45 2.83
N CYS A 77 6.82 4.95 3.23
CA CYS A 77 6.35 6.27 2.86
C CYS A 77 5.49 6.83 3.99
N LYS A 78 5.57 8.15 4.22
CA LYS A 78 4.62 8.81 5.11
C LYS A 78 3.25 8.78 4.46
N SER A 79 2.19 8.57 5.24
CA SER A 79 0.85 8.83 4.72
C SER A 79 0.61 10.33 4.53
N TYR A 80 -0.24 10.65 3.58
CA TYR A 80 -0.77 12.00 3.42
C TYR A 80 -2.29 11.94 3.46
N LYS A 81 -2.86 12.57 4.48
CA LYS A 81 -4.30 12.52 4.77
C LYS A 81 -4.82 11.08 4.90
N GLY A 82 -4.07 10.24 5.61
CA GLY A 82 -4.36 8.82 5.82
C GLY A 82 -4.30 7.96 4.57
N ARG A 83 -3.59 8.38 3.52
CA ARG A 83 -3.42 7.63 2.28
C ARG A 83 -1.95 7.50 1.89
N SER A 84 -1.62 6.35 1.32
CA SER A 84 -0.43 6.08 0.54
C SER A 84 -0.78 5.13 -0.61
N LEU A 85 0.19 4.87 -1.48
CA LEU A 85 0.08 4.03 -2.66
C LEU A 85 1.34 3.17 -2.74
N ILE A 86 1.17 1.90 -3.07
CA ILE A 86 2.25 0.97 -3.39
C ILE A 86 2.04 0.54 -4.83
N ILE A 87 3.12 0.51 -5.62
CA ILE A 87 3.12 0.06 -7.00
C ILE A 87 4.03 -1.15 -7.07
N VAL A 88 3.48 -2.28 -7.50
CA VAL A 88 4.19 -3.55 -7.63
C VAL A 88 4.06 -4.10 -9.05
N ARG A 89 4.99 -4.97 -9.42
CA ARG A 89 4.96 -5.73 -10.66
C ARG A 89 5.55 -7.13 -10.48
N SER A 90 5.26 -8.01 -11.44
CA SER A 90 5.89 -9.33 -11.53
C SER A 90 7.38 -9.21 -11.91
N ASN A 91 8.17 -10.18 -11.46
CA ASN A 91 9.57 -10.38 -11.85
C ASN A 91 9.74 -11.15 -13.18
N GLY A 92 8.65 -11.46 -13.90
CA GLY A 92 8.64 -12.28 -15.12
C GLY A 92 8.04 -13.67 -14.94
N ASP A 93 7.85 -14.11 -13.70
CA ASP A 93 7.28 -15.43 -13.38
C ASP A 93 5.77 -15.34 -13.08
N THR A 94 5.11 -16.49 -13.14
CA THR A 94 3.72 -16.69 -12.67
C THR A 94 3.70 -17.15 -11.22
N GLY A 95 2.66 -16.79 -10.46
CA GLY A 95 2.57 -17.11 -9.04
C GLY A 95 1.80 -16.05 -8.27
N GLU A 96 2.33 -15.64 -7.11
CA GLU A 96 1.69 -14.66 -6.24
C GLU A 96 2.69 -13.58 -5.79
N ILE A 97 2.23 -12.34 -5.78
CA ILE A 97 2.89 -11.21 -5.12
C ILE A 97 2.15 -10.95 -3.81
N ILE A 98 2.90 -10.97 -2.71
CA ILE A 98 2.37 -10.68 -1.38
C ILE A 98 2.86 -9.31 -0.97
N VAL A 99 1.92 -8.41 -0.68
CA VAL A 99 2.20 -7.05 -0.22
C VAL A 99 1.62 -6.85 1.17
N LYS A 100 2.49 -6.51 2.12
CA LYS A 100 2.11 -6.22 3.50
C LYS A 100 2.46 -4.78 3.85
N ALA A 101 1.55 -4.13 4.58
CA ALA A 101 1.71 -2.79 5.09
C ALA A 101 1.58 -2.76 6.60
N SER A 102 2.46 -2.01 7.26
CA SER A 102 2.50 -1.86 8.71
C SER A 102 2.75 -0.40 9.10
N GLY A 103 2.37 -0.05 10.33
CA GLY A 103 2.55 1.30 10.87
C GLY A 103 2.49 1.27 12.39
N LYS A 104 3.04 2.30 13.03
CA LYS A 104 3.12 2.36 14.50
C LYS A 104 1.72 2.38 15.12
N GLY A 105 1.42 1.39 15.95
CA GLY A 105 0.15 1.30 16.67
C GLY A 105 -1.06 0.96 15.78
N LEU A 106 -0.81 0.50 14.54
CA LEU A 106 -1.85 0.05 13.62
C LEU A 106 -1.80 -1.48 13.48
N GLU A 107 -2.96 -2.10 13.32
CA GLU A 107 -3.07 -3.45 12.81
C GLU A 107 -2.55 -3.49 11.37
N ALA A 108 -1.55 -4.34 11.14
CA ALA A 108 -0.97 -4.54 9.82
C ALA A 108 -1.96 -5.24 8.89
N SER A 109 -1.82 -5.01 7.59
CA SER A 109 -2.68 -5.62 6.57
C SER A 109 -1.85 -6.18 5.43
N GLN A 110 -2.40 -7.18 4.75
CA GLN A 110 -1.77 -7.86 3.63
C GLN A 110 -2.78 -8.05 2.50
N VAL A 111 -2.30 -7.95 1.27
CA VAL A 111 -3.03 -8.34 0.05
C VAL A 111 -2.16 -9.28 -0.79
N VAL A 112 -2.80 -10.21 -1.48
CA VAL A 112 -2.17 -11.15 -2.41
C VAL A 112 -2.64 -10.81 -3.82
N ILE A 113 -1.71 -10.66 -4.75
CA ILE A 113 -1.96 -10.39 -6.16
C ILE A 113 -1.47 -11.59 -6.99
N PRO A 114 -2.37 -12.41 -7.54
CA PRO A 114 -2.05 -13.45 -8.51
C PRO A 114 -1.41 -12.87 -9.78
N VAL A 115 -0.45 -13.62 -10.32
CA VAL A 115 0.23 -13.34 -11.59
C VAL A 115 0.08 -14.52 -12.53
N LEU A 116 -0.46 -14.25 -13.72
CA LEU A 116 -0.76 -15.24 -14.76
C LEU A 116 0.11 -15.11 -16.02
#